data_AF-A0A5N5CUJ7-F1
#
_entry.id   AF-A0A5N5CUJ7-F1
#
_cell.length_a   1.000
_cell.length_b   1.000
_cell.length_c   1.000
_cell.angle_alpha   90.00
_cell.angle_beta   90.00
_cell.angle_gamma   90.00
#
_symmetry.space_group_name_H-M   'P 1'
#
loop_
_entity.id
_entity.type
_entity.pdbx_description
1 polymer ?
#
loop_
_entity_poly.entity_id
_entity_poly.type
_entity_poly.pdbx_seq_one_letter_code
_entity_poly.pdbx_strand_id
1 'polypeptide(L)'
;MAFSHFGDIWAKLRAFELTEYERVILVDSDMLVRRNMDELFDMPLERDEIAAGFACTCNPAKISTYPADWIPENCAFTPQQHPGALTNPTPLTPSSPRTHRLLNSGLVVLQPSRATMEAMESAISTDPRVKDYRFPDQDFLADFFFGKWKPLPWFYNALKKLRGTHCQMWRDDEVRNVHYIINKPWNFTLHSDDPDYVTHSWWWDAYRAHEWGPTITKHVSEKPLQG
;
A
#
# COMPACT_ATOMS: atom_id res chain seq x y z
N MET A 1 19.85 4.44 -22.79
CA MET A 1 18.76 5.34 -22.37
C MET A 1 17.65 4.55 -21.67
N ALA A 2 17.96 3.92 -20.53
CA ALA A 2 16.97 3.20 -19.70
C ALA A 2 16.71 3.89 -18.35
N PHE A 3 17.61 4.78 -17.89
CA PHE A 3 17.61 5.34 -16.55
C PHE A 3 16.45 6.32 -16.23
N SER A 4 15.82 6.96 -17.22
CA SER A 4 14.81 8.00 -16.95
C SER A 4 13.45 7.48 -16.51
N HIS A 5 13.13 6.19 -16.73
CA HIS A 5 11.88 5.59 -16.25
C HIS A 5 12.03 4.91 -14.87
N PHE A 6 13.27 4.64 -14.42
CA PHE A 6 13.54 4.06 -13.10
C PHE A 6 13.67 5.12 -11.99
N GLY A 7 13.99 6.37 -12.31
CA GLY A 7 14.26 7.41 -11.32
C GLY A 7 13.10 7.68 -10.35
N ASP A 8 11.87 7.75 -10.87
CA ASP A 8 10.70 8.06 -10.05
C ASP A 8 10.19 6.84 -9.26
N ILE A 9 10.32 5.64 -9.83
CA ILE A 9 9.83 4.39 -9.22
C ILE A 9 10.56 4.09 -7.90
N TRP A 10 11.87 4.33 -7.86
CA TRP A 10 12.69 4.06 -6.67
C TRP A 10 12.80 5.25 -5.72
N ALA A 11 12.29 6.43 -6.08
CA ALA A 11 12.45 7.66 -5.29
C ALA A 11 11.97 7.48 -3.85
N LYS A 12 10.91 6.69 -3.63
CA LYS A 12 10.39 6.44 -2.27
C LYS A 12 11.32 5.61 -1.38
N LEU A 13 12.22 4.83 -1.96
CA LEU A 13 13.24 4.09 -1.18
C LEU A 13 14.25 5.03 -0.52
N ARG A 14 14.36 6.28 -0.99
CA ARG A 14 15.19 7.29 -0.33
C ARG A 14 14.73 7.64 1.09
N ALA A 15 13.55 7.19 1.51
CA ALA A 15 13.15 7.21 2.92
C ALA A 15 14.19 6.53 3.85
N PHE A 16 14.96 5.56 3.35
CA PHE A 16 16.05 4.93 4.11
C PHE A 16 17.28 5.84 4.30
N GLU A 17 17.38 6.96 3.57
CA GLU A 17 18.46 7.94 3.73
C GLU A 17 18.20 8.94 4.85
N LEU A 18 16.98 9.01 5.38
CA LEU A 18 16.53 9.97 6.40
C LEU A 18 17.04 9.59 7.82
N THR A 19 18.36 9.38 7.93
CA THR A 19 19.04 8.88 9.13
C THR A 19 19.06 9.83 10.32
N GLU A 20 18.53 11.04 10.16
CA GLU A 20 18.19 11.94 11.26
C GLU A 20 16.98 11.46 12.08
N TYR A 21 16.18 10.51 11.56
CA TYR A 21 15.06 9.90 12.26
C TYR A 21 15.36 8.46 12.67
N GLU A 22 14.88 8.07 13.86
CA GLU A 22 14.93 6.67 14.32
C GLU A 22 13.94 5.78 13.56
N ARG A 23 12.80 6.35 13.18
CA ARG A 23 11.71 5.64 12.51
C ARG A 23 11.02 6.54 11.50
N VAL A 24 10.73 5.97 10.34
CA VAL A 24 10.00 6.62 9.27
C VAL A 24 8.83 5.72 8.87
N ILE A 25 7.66 6.35 8.68
CA ILE A 25 6.50 5.71 8.07
C ILE A 25 6.33 6.35 6.70
N LEU A 26 6.73 5.62 5.67
CA LEU A 26 6.47 6.01 4.30
C LEU A 26 4.98 5.82 4.01
N VAL A 27 4.36 6.82 3.38
CA VAL A 27 2.95 6.80 2.95
C VAL A 27 2.88 7.32 1.52
N ASP A 28 2.30 6.55 0.61
CA ASP A 28 2.10 6.97 -0.78
C ASP A 28 1.13 8.17 -0.84
N SER A 29 1.34 9.05 -1.82
CA SER A 29 0.58 10.31 -1.97
C SER A 29 -0.90 10.15 -2.33
N ASP A 30 -1.31 8.93 -2.69
CA ASP A 30 -2.67 8.57 -3.09
C ASP A 30 -3.44 7.85 -1.97
N MET A 31 -3.11 8.20 -0.73
CA MET A 31 -3.73 7.68 0.47
C MET A 31 -4.45 8.79 1.26
N LEU A 32 -5.42 8.40 2.08
CA LEU A 32 -6.13 9.30 2.99
C LEU A 32 -6.12 8.73 4.41
N VAL A 33 -5.42 9.42 5.31
CA VAL A 33 -5.46 9.16 6.74
C VAL A 33 -6.80 9.63 7.31
N ARG A 34 -7.53 8.72 7.94
CA ARG A 34 -8.85 8.93 8.56
C ARG A 34 -8.81 8.81 10.09
N ARG A 35 -7.80 8.14 10.65
CA ARG A 35 -7.58 7.99 12.09
C ARG A 35 -6.09 8.02 12.40
N ASN A 36 -5.77 8.32 13.65
CA ASN A 36 -4.41 8.31 14.14
C ASN A 36 -3.72 6.95 13.92
N MET A 37 -2.43 6.99 13.59
CA MET A 37 -1.59 5.80 13.39
C MET A 37 -0.25 5.93 14.13
N ASP A 38 -0.13 6.84 15.09
CA ASP A 38 1.15 7.14 15.73
C ASP A 38 1.75 5.93 16.46
N GLU A 39 0.93 4.95 16.88
CA GLU A 39 1.48 3.74 17.51
C GLU A 39 2.38 2.91 16.57
N LEU A 40 2.33 3.15 15.26
CA LEU A 40 3.30 2.57 14.31
C LEU A 40 4.73 3.08 14.59
N PHE A 41 4.89 4.24 15.23
CA PHE A 41 6.18 4.72 15.67
C PHE A 41 6.72 3.96 16.88
N ASP A 42 5.88 3.24 17.64
CA ASP A 42 6.29 2.51 18.85
C ASP A 42 6.35 0.99 18.63
N MET A 43 5.92 0.49 17.47
CA MET A 43 5.86 -0.96 17.23
C MET A 43 7.26 -1.62 17.27
N PRO A 44 7.38 -2.87 17.76
CA PRO A 44 8.65 -3.59 17.73
C PRO A 44 9.08 -3.93 16.30
N LEU A 45 10.20 -3.35 15.86
CA LEU A 45 10.77 -3.54 14.53
C LEU A 45 12.29 -3.47 14.63
N GLU A 46 13.00 -4.49 14.16
CA GLU A 46 14.46 -4.50 14.14
C GLU A 46 15.01 -3.59 13.03
N ARG A 47 16.30 -3.25 13.10
CA ARG A 47 16.93 -2.28 12.17
C ARG A 47 16.96 -2.77 10.72
N ASP A 48 17.03 -4.08 10.50
CA ASP A 48 17.03 -4.71 9.18
C ASP A 48 15.66 -5.28 8.78
N GLU A 49 14.60 -4.91 9.51
CA GLU A 49 13.22 -5.26 9.21
C GLU A 49 12.42 -4.07 8.67
N ILE A 50 11.33 -4.38 7.95
CA ILE A 50 10.26 -3.43 7.62
C ILE A 50 8.90 -3.95 8.08
N ALA A 51 7.89 -3.10 8.21
CA ALA A 51 6.50 -3.53 8.33
C ALA A 51 5.64 -2.91 7.22
N ALA A 52 4.74 -3.70 6.65
CA ALA A 52 3.91 -3.28 5.52
C ALA A 52 2.57 -4.05 5.48
N GLY A 53 1.61 -3.56 4.70
CA GLY A 53 0.38 -4.30 4.43
C GLY A 53 0.61 -5.42 3.41
N PHE A 54 -0.23 -6.47 3.41
CA PHE A 54 -0.21 -7.47 2.34
C PHE A 54 -0.62 -6.85 0.99
N ALA A 55 -0.06 -7.37 -0.11
CA ALA A 55 -0.68 -7.20 -1.41
C ALA A 55 -1.99 -8.00 -1.48
N CYS A 56 -3.05 -7.41 -2.04
CA CYS A 56 -4.26 -8.19 -2.36
C CYS A 56 -4.04 -8.92 -3.69
N THR A 57 -3.98 -10.24 -3.62
CA THR A 57 -3.77 -11.12 -4.77
C THR A 57 -5.07 -11.76 -5.26
N CYS A 58 -6.24 -11.19 -4.96
CA CYS A 58 -7.53 -11.77 -5.40
C CYS A 58 -7.85 -11.53 -6.89
N ASN A 59 -7.27 -10.49 -7.48
CA ASN A 59 -7.51 -10.03 -8.85
C ASN A 59 -9.01 -10.07 -9.28
N PRO A 60 -9.93 -9.43 -8.54
CA PRO A 60 -11.38 -9.55 -8.81
C PRO A 60 -11.77 -9.00 -10.18
N ALA A 61 -11.00 -8.05 -10.71
CA ALA A 61 -11.20 -7.48 -12.04
C ALA A 61 -10.61 -8.35 -13.17
N LYS A 62 -10.02 -9.51 -12.85
CA LYS A 62 -9.40 -10.45 -13.81
C LYS A 62 -8.43 -9.76 -14.77
N ILE A 63 -7.59 -8.88 -14.23
CA ILE A 63 -6.57 -8.17 -14.99
C ILE A 63 -5.64 -9.22 -15.59
N SER A 64 -5.65 -9.34 -16.91
CA SER A 64 -4.97 -10.41 -17.66
C SER A 64 -3.46 -10.40 -17.50
N THR A 65 -2.92 -9.23 -17.14
CA THR A 65 -1.49 -9.06 -16.94
C THR A 65 -1.06 -9.51 -15.55
N TYR A 66 -1.96 -9.65 -14.57
CA TYR A 66 -1.58 -10.12 -13.23
C TYR A 66 -1.19 -11.60 -13.24
N PRO A 67 -0.34 -12.06 -12.31
CA PRO A 67 0.06 -13.46 -12.23
C PRO A 67 -1.14 -14.41 -12.09
N ALA A 68 -1.05 -15.59 -12.71
CA ALA A 68 -2.15 -16.56 -12.73
C ALA A 68 -2.50 -17.12 -11.34
N ASP A 69 -1.56 -17.10 -10.39
CA ASP A 69 -1.75 -17.51 -9.00
C ASP A 69 -2.39 -16.41 -8.13
N TRP A 70 -2.68 -15.23 -8.69
CA TRP A 70 -3.46 -14.19 -8.03
C TRP A 70 -4.96 -14.52 -8.12
N ILE A 71 -5.38 -15.40 -7.22
CA ILE A 71 -6.76 -15.82 -6.99
C ILE A 71 -7.13 -15.67 -5.50
N PRO A 72 -8.44 -15.60 -5.16
CA PRO A 72 -8.88 -15.44 -3.78
C PRO A 72 -8.31 -16.47 -2.80
N GLU A 73 -8.20 -17.73 -3.19
CA GLU A 73 -7.71 -18.83 -2.36
C GLU A 73 -6.25 -18.64 -1.92
N ASN A 74 -5.49 -17.87 -2.70
CA ASN A 74 -4.08 -17.60 -2.45
C ASN A 74 -3.85 -16.24 -1.76
N CYS A 75 -4.88 -15.48 -1.43
CA CYS A 75 -4.71 -14.15 -0.85
C CYS A 75 -4.57 -14.20 0.67
N ALA A 76 -3.56 -13.51 1.19
CA ALA A 76 -3.33 -13.39 2.63
C ALA A 76 -4.47 -12.68 3.39
N PHE A 77 -5.37 -11.97 2.70
CA PHE A 77 -6.56 -11.39 3.33
C PHE A 77 -7.75 -12.37 3.40
N THR A 78 -7.75 -13.46 2.62
CA THR A 78 -8.86 -14.42 2.57
C THR A 78 -9.18 -15.10 3.91
N PRO A 79 -8.20 -15.54 4.73
CA PRO A 79 -8.52 -16.14 6.02
C PRO A 79 -8.88 -15.10 7.10
N GLN A 80 -8.71 -13.80 6.84
CA GLN A 80 -8.91 -12.75 7.83
C GLN A 80 -10.39 -12.42 8.00
N GLN A 81 -10.83 -12.30 9.25
CA GLN A 81 -12.20 -11.96 9.61
C GLN A 81 -12.23 -11.00 10.80
N HIS A 82 -13.21 -10.12 10.84
CA HIS A 82 -13.43 -9.25 12.01
C HIS A 82 -14.02 -10.04 13.19
N PRO A 83 -13.62 -9.75 14.46
CA PRO A 83 -12.63 -8.74 14.86
C PRO A 83 -11.19 -9.26 14.88
N GLY A 84 -10.95 -10.55 14.66
CA GLY A 84 -9.61 -11.15 14.77
C GLY A 84 -8.55 -10.48 13.89
N ALA A 85 -8.93 -10.03 12.70
CA ALA A 85 -8.08 -9.32 11.75
C ALA A 85 -7.59 -7.94 12.23
N LEU A 86 -8.17 -7.40 13.31
CA LEU A 86 -7.72 -6.11 13.86
C LEU A 86 -6.38 -6.22 14.59
N THR A 87 -6.09 -7.39 15.15
CA THR A 87 -4.89 -7.63 15.96
C THR A 87 -4.03 -8.76 15.40
N ASN A 88 -4.59 -9.63 14.57
CA ASN A 88 -3.92 -10.82 14.04
C ASN A 88 -3.98 -10.84 12.51
N PRO A 89 -3.07 -10.12 11.83
CA PRO A 89 -2.82 -10.35 10.41
C PRO A 89 -2.45 -11.81 10.16
N THR A 90 -2.68 -12.29 8.94
CA THR A 90 -2.30 -13.65 8.55
C THR A 90 -0.82 -13.91 8.87
N PRO A 91 -0.49 -14.94 9.65
CA PRO A 91 0.90 -15.18 10.02
C PRO A 91 1.71 -15.66 8.82
N LEU A 92 2.94 -15.16 8.70
CA LEU A 92 3.91 -15.65 7.73
C LEU A 92 4.65 -16.86 8.30
N THR A 93 4.49 -18.01 7.65
CA THR A 93 5.14 -19.27 8.02
C THR A 93 6.00 -19.79 6.87
N PRO A 94 6.95 -20.71 7.12
CA PRO A 94 7.69 -21.38 6.05
C PRO A 94 6.78 -22.10 5.03
N SER A 95 5.61 -22.58 5.47
CA SER A 95 4.59 -23.23 4.62
C SER A 95 3.62 -22.27 3.94
N SER A 96 3.70 -20.96 4.20
CA SER A 96 2.81 -19.98 3.58
C SER A 96 3.00 -19.94 2.06
N PRO A 97 1.91 -19.80 1.27
CA PRO A 97 1.99 -19.58 -0.16
C PRO A 97 2.90 -18.39 -0.50
N ARG A 98 3.54 -18.44 -1.67
CA ARG A 98 4.39 -17.34 -2.17
C ARG A 98 3.65 -15.99 -2.17
N THR A 99 2.38 -15.98 -2.56
CA THR A 99 1.50 -14.81 -2.58
C THR A 99 1.33 -14.15 -1.22
N HIS A 100 1.40 -14.89 -0.12
CA HIS A 100 1.35 -14.30 1.23
C HIS A 100 2.59 -13.46 1.54
N ARG A 101 3.71 -13.72 0.85
CA ARG A 101 4.97 -13.00 1.05
C ARG A 101 5.04 -11.70 0.24
N LEU A 102 4.01 -11.42 -0.56
CA LEU A 102 3.89 -10.17 -1.30
C LEU A 102 3.31 -9.09 -0.41
N LEU A 103 3.97 -7.93 -0.40
CA LEU A 103 3.54 -6.75 0.34
C LEU A 103 2.98 -5.70 -0.61
N ASN A 104 2.19 -4.78 -0.06
CA ASN A 104 1.88 -3.51 -0.71
C ASN A 104 2.77 -2.42 -0.07
N SER A 105 3.51 -1.73 -0.92
CA SER A 105 4.50 -0.71 -0.55
C SER A 105 3.91 0.70 -0.36
N GLY A 106 2.58 0.82 -0.29
CA GLY A 106 1.91 2.11 -0.09
C GLY A 106 2.08 2.67 1.31
N LEU A 107 2.19 1.79 2.31
CA LEU A 107 2.64 2.17 3.64
C LEU A 107 3.75 1.22 4.09
N VAL A 108 4.89 1.77 4.47
CA VAL A 108 6.05 1.01 4.96
C VAL A 108 6.61 1.67 6.22
N VAL A 109 6.65 0.93 7.32
CA VAL A 109 7.36 1.32 8.54
C VAL A 109 8.79 0.79 8.43
N LEU A 110 9.76 1.66 8.64
CA LEU A 110 11.19 1.34 8.51
C LEU A 110 12.04 2.11 9.51
N GLN A 111 13.24 1.59 9.77
CA GLN A 111 14.32 2.34 10.39
C GLN A 111 15.30 2.81 9.31
N PRO A 112 15.53 4.13 9.13
CA PRO A 112 16.47 4.63 8.15
C PRO A 112 17.90 4.11 8.39
N SER A 113 18.60 3.78 7.31
CA SER A 113 19.94 3.20 7.34
C SER A 113 20.61 3.40 5.99
N ARG A 114 21.70 4.19 5.98
CA ARG A 114 22.51 4.38 4.76
C ARG A 114 23.06 3.06 4.21
N ALA A 115 23.49 2.17 5.10
CA ALA A 115 23.99 0.84 4.70
C ALA A 115 22.89 -0.01 4.03
N THR A 116 21.64 0.07 4.53
CA THR A 116 20.50 -0.61 3.89
C THR A 116 20.20 0.01 2.53
N MET A 117 20.24 1.34 2.42
CA MET A 117 20.05 2.03 1.14
C MET A 117 21.11 1.62 0.10
N GLU A 118 22.40 1.68 0.46
CA GLU A 118 23.50 1.27 -0.42
C GLU A 118 23.38 -0.19 -0.86
N ALA A 119 22.97 -1.09 0.05
CA ALA A 119 22.70 -2.49 -0.29
C ALA A 119 21.52 -2.64 -1.26
N MET A 120 20.45 -1.86 -1.08
CA MET A 120 19.31 -1.85 -2.00
C MET A 120 19.70 -1.31 -3.38
N GLU A 121 20.46 -0.22 -3.46
CA GLU A 121 20.95 0.33 -4.74
C GLU A 121 21.81 -0.68 -5.50
N SER A 122 22.69 -1.38 -4.78
CA SER A 122 23.49 -2.47 -5.34
C SER A 122 22.58 -3.58 -5.85
N ALA A 123 21.58 -4.02 -5.07
CA ALA A 123 20.65 -5.07 -5.47
C ALA A 123 19.82 -4.66 -6.69
N ILE A 124 19.27 -3.44 -6.73
CA ILE A 124 18.52 -2.90 -7.87
C ILE A 124 19.38 -2.91 -9.15
N SER A 125 20.66 -2.60 -9.01
CA SER A 125 21.58 -2.49 -10.16
C SER A 125 22.11 -3.84 -10.65
N THR A 126 22.05 -4.90 -9.84
CA THR A 126 22.76 -6.18 -10.11
C THR A 126 21.86 -7.40 -10.13
N ASP A 127 20.71 -7.38 -9.45
CA ASP A 127 19.80 -8.52 -9.38
C ASP A 127 19.03 -8.66 -10.71
N PRO A 128 19.17 -9.79 -11.42
CA PRO A 128 18.53 -9.98 -12.71
C PRO A 128 17.01 -10.01 -12.64
N ARG A 129 16.40 -10.24 -11.47
CA ARG A 129 14.94 -10.24 -11.28
C ARG A 129 14.32 -8.86 -11.40
N VAL A 130 15.08 -7.80 -11.10
CA VAL A 130 14.58 -6.41 -11.02
C VAL A 130 13.95 -5.94 -12.32
N LYS A 131 14.54 -6.33 -13.46
CA LYS A 131 14.02 -5.99 -14.80
C LYS A 131 12.67 -6.66 -15.12
N ASP A 132 12.36 -7.76 -14.44
CA ASP A 132 11.20 -8.60 -14.68
C ASP A 132 10.08 -8.34 -13.64
N TYR A 133 10.32 -7.47 -12.65
CA TYR A 133 9.31 -7.10 -11.67
C TYR A 133 8.14 -6.38 -12.32
N ARG A 134 6.94 -6.81 -11.95
CA ARG A 134 5.69 -6.26 -12.47
C ARG A 134 5.24 -5.06 -11.67
N PHE A 135 5.52 -5.09 -10.36
CA PHE A 135 5.25 -4.01 -9.42
C PHE A 135 6.58 -3.65 -8.76
N PRO A 136 7.46 -2.89 -9.45
CA PRO A 136 8.89 -2.91 -9.17
C PRO A 136 9.26 -2.63 -7.72
N ASP A 137 8.66 -1.62 -7.11
CA ASP A 137 8.93 -1.19 -5.75
C ASP A 137 8.45 -2.20 -4.70
N GLN A 138 7.21 -2.71 -4.79
CA GLN A 138 6.72 -3.71 -3.85
C GLN A 138 7.32 -5.11 -4.06
N ASP A 139 7.55 -5.52 -5.31
CA ASP A 139 8.17 -6.81 -5.64
C ASP A 139 9.62 -6.81 -5.14
N PHE A 140 10.36 -5.71 -5.37
CA PHE A 140 11.71 -5.54 -4.83
C PHE A 140 11.73 -5.57 -3.30
N LEU A 141 10.86 -4.81 -2.62
CA LEU A 141 10.83 -4.79 -1.16
C LEU A 141 10.46 -6.17 -0.58
N ALA A 142 9.53 -6.90 -1.21
CA ALA A 142 9.17 -8.25 -0.80
C ALA A 142 10.35 -9.23 -0.93
N ASP A 143 11.13 -9.12 -2.02
CA ASP A 143 12.28 -9.98 -2.28
C ASP A 143 13.51 -9.60 -1.42
N PHE A 144 13.79 -8.31 -1.27
CA PHE A 144 14.94 -7.80 -0.50
C PHE A 144 14.79 -8.05 1.00
N PHE A 145 13.58 -7.82 1.54
CA PHE A 145 13.24 -8.08 2.95
C PHE A 145 12.60 -9.45 3.16
N PHE A 146 12.87 -10.42 2.29
CA PHE A 146 12.33 -11.76 2.43
C PHE A 146 12.67 -12.35 3.82
N GLY A 147 11.64 -12.71 4.59
CA GLY A 147 11.79 -13.22 5.96
C GLY A 147 12.13 -12.16 7.01
N LYS A 148 12.25 -10.88 6.62
CA LYS A 148 12.55 -9.72 7.46
C LYS A 148 11.49 -8.62 7.35
N TRP A 149 10.25 -9.00 7.05
CA TRP A 149 9.15 -8.06 7.08
C TRP A 149 7.97 -8.56 7.91
N LYS A 150 7.30 -7.63 8.57
CA LYS A 150 6.17 -7.89 9.46
C LYS A 150 4.86 -7.42 8.83
N PRO A 151 3.82 -8.27 8.75
CA PRO A 151 2.54 -7.86 8.22
C PRO A 151 1.81 -6.93 9.19
N LEU A 152 1.35 -5.79 8.68
CA LEU A 152 0.49 -4.86 9.39
C LEU A 152 -0.99 -5.27 9.27
N PRO A 153 -1.82 -4.94 10.28
CA PRO A 153 -3.27 -4.98 10.12
C PRO A 153 -3.74 -4.21 8.88
N TRP A 154 -4.73 -4.77 8.19
CA TRP A 154 -5.20 -4.29 6.90
C TRP A 154 -5.62 -2.81 6.90
N PHE A 155 -6.07 -2.29 8.05
CA PHE A 155 -6.62 -0.95 8.16
C PHE A 155 -5.56 0.18 8.12
N TYR A 156 -4.27 -0.13 8.28
CA TYR A 156 -3.17 0.82 8.10
C TYR A 156 -2.84 1.06 6.62
N ASN A 157 -3.16 0.10 5.75
CA ASN A 157 -3.00 0.22 4.30
C ASN A 157 -4.24 -0.39 3.62
N ALA A 158 -5.39 0.25 3.88
CA ALA A 158 -6.68 -0.26 3.48
C ALA A 158 -6.91 0.00 2.00
N LEU A 159 -6.51 -0.94 1.13
CA LEU A 159 -6.78 -0.83 -0.30
C LEU A 159 -8.29 -0.72 -0.48
N LYS A 160 -8.76 0.34 -1.15
CA LYS A 160 -10.20 0.65 -1.23
C LYS A 160 -11.08 -0.52 -1.71
N LYS A 161 -10.52 -1.38 -2.57
CA LYS A 161 -11.20 -2.57 -3.11
C LYS A 161 -11.46 -3.66 -2.06
N LEU A 162 -10.69 -3.69 -0.96
CA LEU A 162 -10.88 -4.66 0.13
C LEU A 162 -12.28 -4.55 0.75
N ARG A 163 -12.92 -3.38 0.70
CA ARG A 163 -14.30 -3.19 1.17
C ARG A 163 -15.29 -4.15 0.53
N GLY A 164 -15.18 -4.33 -0.79
CA GLY A 164 -16.01 -5.29 -1.53
C GLY A 164 -15.42 -6.69 -1.56
N THR A 165 -14.11 -6.82 -1.75
CA THR A 165 -13.44 -8.12 -1.94
C THR A 165 -13.29 -8.93 -0.65
N HIS A 166 -13.12 -8.28 0.50
CA HIS A 166 -12.91 -8.91 1.81
C HIS A 166 -13.89 -8.34 2.86
N CYS A 167 -15.19 -8.36 2.56
CA CYS A 167 -16.24 -7.78 3.41
C CYS A 167 -16.36 -8.41 4.81
N GLN A 168 -15.89 -9.65 5.00
CA GLN A 168 -15.85 -10.31 6.31
C GLN A 168 -14.79 -9.70 7.24
N MET A 169 -13.71 -9.18 6.67
CA MET A 169 -12.61 -8.51 7.37
C MET A 169 -12.91 -7.02 7.59
N TRP A 170 -13.51 -6.37 6.59
CA TRP A 170 -13.61 -4.91 6.51
C TRP A 170 -14.63 -4.31 7.48
N ARG A 171 -14.27 -3.19 8.11
CA ARG A 171 -15.18 -2.33 8.87
C ARG A 171 -14.84 -0.87 8.56
N ASP A 172 -15.83 -0.09 8.10
CA ASP A 172 -15.62 1.30 7.63
C ASP A 172 -15.05 2.22 8.72
N ASP A 173 -15.42 1.96 9.97
CA ASP A 173 -14.92 2.64 11.15
C ASP A 173 -13.48 2.25 11.44
N GLU A 174 -13.08 1.00 11.31
CA GLU A 174 -11.70 0.57 11.62
C GLU A 174 -10.64 1.14 10.66
N VAL A 175 -11.02 1.66 9.49
CA VAL A 175 -10.08 2.17 8.50
C VAL A 175 -9.31 3.38 9.01
N ARG A 176 -7.98 3.26 9.08
CA ARG A 176 -7.10 4.34 9.51
C ARG A 176 -6.47 5.09 8.36
N ASN A 177 -6.11 4.38 7.30
CA ASN A 177 -5.55 4.99 6.10
C ASN A 177 -6.01 4.21 4.85
N VAL A 178 -6.74 4.90 3.98
CA VAL A 178 -7.32 4.33 2.75
C VAL A 178 -6.34 4.51 1.61
N HIS A 179 -6.08 3.45 0.85
CA HIS A 179 -5.21 3.50 -0.32
C HIS A 179 -6.04 3.44 -1.61
N TYR A 180 -6.01 4.52 -2.39
CA TYR A 180 -6.80 4.65 -3.63
C TYR A 180 -6.13 3.97 -4.83
N ILE A 181 -6.01 2.64 -4.84
CA ILE A 181 -5.40 1.88 -5.95
C ILE A 181 -6.25 1.88 -7.24
N ILE A 182 -5.63 1.62 -8.39
CA ILE A 182 -6.25 1.47 -9.73
C ILE A 182 -6.87 2.79 -10.24
N ASN A 183 -8.12 3.10 -9.87
CA ASN A 183 -8.81 4.32 -10.27
C ASN A 183 -8.86 5.29 -9.10
N LYS A 184 -8.41 6.53 -9.34
CA LYS A 184 -8.26 7.58 -8.33
C LYS A 184 -9.51 8.47 -8.25
N PRO A 185 -10.00 8.85 -7.07
CA PRO A 185 -11.23 9.62 -6.92
C PRO A 185 -11.18 11.00 -7.60
N TRP A 186 -10.00 11.61 -7.76
CA TRP A 186 -9.82 12.90 -8.42
C TRP A 186 -9.81 12.85 -9.96
N ASN A 187 -9.76 11.65 -10.56
CA ASN A 187 -9.66 11.49 -12.02
C ASN A 187 -11.03 11.51 -12.73
N PHE A 188 -12.14 11.50 -11.99
CA PHE A 188 -13.49 11.43 -12.57
C PHE A 188 -14.51 12.08 -11.64
N THR A 189 -15.71 12.34 -12.19
CA THR A 189 -16.86 12.78 -11.40
C THR A 189 -17.47 11.58 -10.68
N LEU A 190 -17.54 11.62 -9.36
CA LEU A 190 -18.11 10.54 -8.57
C LEU A 190 -19.64 10.51 -8.77
N HIS A 191 -20.18 9.32 -9.08
CA HIS A 191 -21.61 9.06 -9.23
C HIS A 191 -22.05 8.00 -8.21
N SER A 192 -23.32 8.03 -7.80
CA SER A 192 -23.87 7.14 -6.76
C SER A 192 -23.84 5.65 -7.12
N ASP A 193 -23.69 5.31 -8.40
CA ASP A 193 -23.57 3.94 -8.91
C ASP A 193 -22.12 3.43 -8.97
N ASP A 194 -21.13 4.23 -8.55
CA ASP A 194 -19.74 3.79 -8.43
C ASP A 194 -19.63 2.62 -7.42
N PRO A 195 -19.06 1.46 -7.79
CA PRO A 195 -18.93 0.32 -6.90
C PRO A 195 -18.07 0.59 -5.65
N ASP A 196 -17.19 1.59 -5.71
CA ASP A 196 -16.34 2.06 -4.62
C ASP A 196 -16.86 3.38 -4.01
N TYR A 197 -18.12 3.78 -4.29
CA TYR A 197 -18.69 5.09 -3.95
C TYR A 197 -18.36 5.54 -2.52
N VAL A 198 -18.58 4.65 -1.53
CA VAL A 198 -18.32 4.95 -0.12
C VAL A 198 -16.86 5.34 0.13
N THR A 199 -15.90 4.61 -0.44
CA THR A 199 -14.48 4.92 -0.22
C THR A 199 -14.03 6.16 -0.98
N HIS A 200 -14.57 6.39 -2.20
CA HIS A 200 -14.30 7.60 -2.96
C HIS A 200 -14.93 8.84 -2.32
N SER A 201 -16.11 8.72 -1.71
CA SER A 201 -16.77 9.84 -1.04
C SER A 201 -15.91 10.36 0.12
N TRP A 202 -15.21 9.48 0.85
CA TRP A 202 -14.29 9.89 1.93
C TRP A 202 -13.20 10.85 1.45
N TRP A 203 -12.63 10.62 0.25
CA TRP A 203 -11.63 11.54 -0.33
C TRP A 203 -12.25 12.90 -0.60
N TRP A 204 -13.41 12.90 -1.24
CA TRP A 204 -14.09 14.13 -1.62
C TRP A 204 -14.63 14.91 -0.40
N ASP A 205 -15.06 14.21 0.64
CA ASP A 205 -15.46 14.81 1.91
C ASP A 205 -14.27 15.49 2.59
N ALA A 206 -13.12 14.81 2.65
CA ALA A 206 -11.89 15.40 3.18
C ALA A 206 -11.39 16.58 2.33
N TYR A 207 -11.39 16.44 1.00
CA TYR A 207 -10.97 17.49 0.08
C TYR A 207 -11.85 18.74 0.25
N ARG A 208 -13.18 18.58 0.35
CA ARG A 208 -14.10 19.71 0.53
C ARG A 208 -14.08 20.32 1.93
N ALA A 209 -13.58 19.59 2.94
CA ALA A 209 -13.44 20.12 4.30
C ALA A 209 -12.33 21.18 4.42
N HIS A 210 -11.51 21.36 3.38
CA HIS A 210 -10.41 22.32 3.35
C HIS A 210 -10.53 23.29 2.17
N GLU A 211 -10.05 24.51 2.36
CA GLU A 211 -9.84 25.47 1.28
C GLU A 211 -8.46 25.25 0.67
N TRP A 212 -8.43 24.78 -0.58
CA TRP A 212 -7.19 24.51 -1.30
C TRP A 212 -6.83 25.67 -2.22
N GLY A 213 -5.53 26.00 -2.28
CA GLY A 213 -5.02 26.97 -3.23
C GLY A 213 -5.14 26.51 -4.70
N PRO A 214 -5.09 27.43 -5.67
CA PRO A 214 -5.35 27.17 -7.09
C PRO A 214 -4.38 26.16 -7.72
N THR A 215 -3.18 26.01 -7.16
CA THR A 215 -2.19 25.00 -7.62
C THR A 215 -2.70 23.57 -7.44
N ILE A 216 -3.43 23.32 -6.35
CA ILE A 216 -3.92 21.99 -5.99
C ILE A 216 -5.22 21.68 -6.75
N THR A 217 -6.08 22.68 -6.93
CA THR A 217 -7.40 22.48 -7.54
C THR A 217 -7.36 22.31 -9.06
N LYS A 218 -6.31 22.81 -9.73
CA LYS A 218 -6.17 22.84 -11.21
C LYS A 218 -6.42 21.50 -11.93
N HIS A 219 -6.13 20.39 -11.27
CA HIS A 219 -6.17 19.05 -11.86
C HIS A 219 -7.24 18.13 -11.23
N VAL A 220 -8.06 18.68 -10.34
CA VAL A 220 -9.14 17.95 -9.68
C VAL A 220 -10.41 18.11 -10.52
N SER A 221 -11.13 17.03 -10.81
CA SER A 221 -12.42 17.11 -11.52
C SER A 221 -13.38 18.06 -10.79
N GLU A 222 -13.59 19.27 -11.31
CA GLU A 222 -14.42 20.32 -10.70
C GLU A 222 -15.94 20.07 -10.76
N LYS A 223 -16.39 18.95 -11.32
CA LYS A 223 -17.83 18.70 -11.49
C LYS A 223 -18.41 17.98 -10.26
N PRO A 224 -19.48 18.53 -9.65
CA PRO A 224 -20.07 17.98 -8.44
C PRO A 224 -20.68 16.60 -8.67
N LEU A 225 -20.74 15.82 -7.59
CA LEU A 225 -21.62 14.65 -7.43
C LEU A 225 -22.99 14.98 -8.02
N GLN A 226 -23.32 14.38 -9.17
CA GLN A 226 -24.71 14.38 -9.63
C GLN A 226 -25.40 13.24 -8.89
N GLY A 227 -26.29 13.62 -7.96
CA GLY A 227 -27.12 12.71 -7.19
C GLY A 227 -28.28 12.13 -7.99
#